data_AF-A0A174JJH6-F1
#
_entry.id   AF-A0A174JJH6-F1
#
_cell.length_a   1.000
_cell.length_b   1.000
_cell.length_c   1.000
_cell.angle_alpha   90.00
_cell.angle_beta   90.00
_cell.angle_gamma   90.00
#
_symmetry.space_group_name_H-M   'P 1'
#
loop_
_entity.id
_entity.type
_entity.pdbx_description
1 polymer ?
#
loop_
_entity_poly.entity_id
_entity_poly.type
_entity_poly.pdbx_seq_one_letter_code
_entity_poly.pdbx_strand_id
1 'polypeptide(L)'
;MKAYQLKSSDIDLIIDRCGILNADEKLEVFGFGQEADLTLHIQKDVDYCRETDEFNLVTCSTYRNGKAVDDTGDVHVTDGSLYRELERIYLNDFRKSFV
;
A
#
# COMPACT_ATOMS: atom_id res chain seq x y z
N MET A 1 5.18 17.25 1.31
CA MET A 1 5.15 15.87 0.79
C MET A 1 6.50 15.20 0.94
N LYS A 2 6.58 14.15 1.76
CA LYS A 2 7.78 13.34 1.97
C LYS A 2 7.54 11.95 1.38
N ALA A 3 8.52 11.43 0.65
CA ALA A 3 8.45 10.10 0.05
C ALA A 3 9.57 9.23 0.63
N TYR A 4 9.22 8.00 0.99
CA TYR A 4 10.12 6.96 1.45
C TYR A 4 10.23 5.87 0.40
N GLN A 5 11.38 5.22 0.33
CA GLN A 5 11.62 4.11 -0.59
C GLN A 5 12.03 2.87 0.20
N LEU A 6 11.44 1.73 -0.16
CA LEU A 6 11.71 0.43 0.42
C LEU A 6 11.90 -0.59 -0.70
N LYS A 7 12.87 -1.48 -0.57
CA LYS A 7 12.97 -2.68 -1.42
C LYS A 7 12.60 -3.88 -0.55
N SER A 8 11.40 -4.41 -0.72
CA SER A 8 10.88 -5.50 0.11
C SER A 8 9.70 -6.20 -0.56
N SER A 9 9.59 -7.50 -0.33
CA SER A 9 8.39 -8.30 -0.59
C SER A 9 7.66 -8.70 0.70
N ASP A 10 8.18 -8.29 1.86
CA ASP A 10 7.62 -8.56 3.18
C ASP A 10 6.42 -7.65 3.47
N ILE A 11 5.23 -8.26 3.53
CA ILE A 11 3.96 -7.57 3.75
C ILE A 11 3.92 -6.93 5.14
N ASP A 12 4.38 -7.62 6.18
CA ASP A 12 4.32 -7.13 7.55
C ASP A 12 5.20 -5.88 7.70
N LEU A 13 6.40 -5.92 7.12
CA LEU A 13 7.28 -4.74 7.07
C LEU A 13 6.63 -3.57 6.34
N ILE A 14 5.92 -3.81 5.24
CA ILE A 14 5.24 -2.74 4.49
C ILE A 14 4.11 -2.12 5.32
N ILE A 15 3.31 -2.94 6.01
CA ILE A 15 2.25 -2.48 6.92
C ILE A 15 2.83 -1.66 8.07
N ASP A 16 3.91 -2.12 8.70
CA ASP A 16 4.61 -1.38 9.75
C ASP A 16 5.07 -0.01 9.27
N ARG A 17 5.55 0.09 8.01
CA ARG A 17 5.91 1.38 7.41
C ARG A 17 4.69 2.27 7.18
N CYS A 18 3.56 1.71 6.74
CA CYS A 18 2.32 2.47 6.56
C CYS A 18 1.76 3.01 7.89
N GLY A 19 1.94 2.27 8.98
CA GLY A 19 1.53 2.67 10.33
C GLY A 19 2.28 3.90 10.87
N ILE A 20 3.51 4.16 10.39
CA ILE A 20 4.30 5.31 10.85
C ILE A 20 4.25 6.53 9.91
N LEU A 21 3.62 6.42 8.73
CA LEU A 21 3.44 7.55 7.82
C LEU A 21 2.57 8.64 8.44
N ASN A 22 2.93 9.90 8.21
CA ASN A 22 2.07 11.05 8.47
C ASN A 22 1.14 11.33 7.27
N ALA A 23 0.16 12.21 7.47
CA ALA A 23 -0.71 12.68 6.40
C ALA A 23 0.10 13.20 5.20
N ASP A 24 -0.38 12.90 3.99
CA ASP A 24 0.26 13.25 2.71
C ASP A 24 1.69 12.68 2.51
N GLU A 25 2.15 11.75 3.36
CA GLU A 25 3.40 11.01 3.13
C GLU A 25 3.18 9.79 2.22
N LYS A 26 4.25 9.42 1.52
CA LYS A 26 4.24 8.37 0.50
C LYS A 26 5.31 7.31 0.78
N LEU A 27 5.00 6.07 0.43
CA LEU A 27 5.93 4.94 0.45
C LEU A 27 5.95 4.28 -0.93
N GLU A 28 7.11 4.24 -1.55
CA GLU A 28 7.35 3.46 -2.77
C GLU A 28 8.04 2.15 -2.39
N VAL A 29 7.44 1.02 -2.77
CA VAL A 29 7.98 -0.32 -2.54
C VAL A 29 8.38 -0.94 -3.86
N PHE A 30 9.67 -1.23 -4.02
CA PHE A 30 10.22 -1.87 -5.20
C PHE A 30 10.43 -3.38 -4.97
N GLY A 31 10.21 -4.17 -6.02
CA GLY A 31 10.45 -5.60 -5.98
C GLY A 31 9.41 -6.36 -5.17
N PHE A 32 8.17 -5.88 -5.18
CA PHE A 32 7.03 -6.55 -4.53
C PHE A 32 6.46 -7.66 -5.43
N GLY A 33 5.64 -8.53 -4.84
CA GLY A 33 5.03 -9.68 -5.53
C GLY A 33 5.88 -10.95 -5.52
N GLN A 34 5.26 -12.09 -5.83
CA GLN A 34 5.95 -13.39 -5.93
C GLN A 34 7.15 -13.36 -6.89
N GLU A 35 7.01 -12.63 -8.00
CA GLU A 35 8.03 -12.51 -9.05
C GLU A 35 8.97 -11.31 -8.82
N ALA A 36 8.78 -10.55 -7.73
CA ALA A 36 9.52 -9.33 -7.43
C ALA A 36 9.55 -8.31 -8.58
N ASP A 37 8.47 -8.24 -9.37
CA ASP A 37 8.36 -7.43 -10.58
C ASP A 37 7.37 -6.26 -10.45
N LEU A 38 6.83 -6.07 -9.25
CA LEU A 38 5.88 -5.02 -8.93
C LEU A 38 6.56 -3.85 -8.21
N THR A 39 6.03 -2.66 -8.49
CA THR A 39 6.29 -1.44 -7.72
C THR A 39 4.97 -0.97 -7.12
N LEU A 40 4.92 -0.84 -5.80
CA LEU A 40 3.78 -0.27 -5.08
C LEU A 40 4.03 1.21 -4.81
N HIS A 41 3.03 2.03 -5.09
CA HIS A 41 2.98 3.43 -4.66
C HIS A 41 1.88 3.54 -3.63
N ILE A 42 2.27 3.72 -2.36
CA ILE A 42 1.37 3.79 -1.23
C ILE A 42 1.30 5.24 -0.75
N GLN A 43 0.09 5.80 -0.63
CA GLN A 43 -0.12 7.17 -0.17
C GLN A 43 -1.03 7.18 1.06
N LYS A 44 -0.56 7.84 2.14
CA LYS A 44 -1.35 8.08 3.34
C LYS A 44 -2.42 9.12 3.06
N ASP A 45 -3.60 8.92 3.64
CA ASP A 45 -4.69 9.89 3.60
C ASP A 45 -4.22 11.27 4.08
N VAL A 46 -4.67 12.32 3.41
CA VAL A 46 -4.33 13.72 3.72
C VAL A 46 -5.02 14.21 4.99
N ASP A 47 -6.12 13.58 5.36
CA ASP A 47 -6.90 13.88 6.56
C ASP A 47 -6.49 13.02 7.76
N TYR A 48 -5.45 12.17 7.61
CA TYR A 48 -4.96 11.32 8.71
C TYR A 48 -4.54 12.15 9.93
N CYS A 49 -5.20 11.88 11.06
CA CYS A 49 -4.87 12.47 12.35
C CYS A 49 -4.22 11.44 13.27
N ARG A 50 -2.91 11.57 13.49
CA ARG A 50 -2.13 10.64 14.35
C ARG A 50 -2.63 10.60 15.80
N GLU A 51 -3.23 11.67 16.30
CA GLU A 51 -3.72 11.75 17.68
C GLU A 51 -5.02 10.96 17.88
N THR A 52 -5.91 10.97 16.90
CA THR A 52 -7.24 10.33 16.97
C THR A 52 -7.31 9.00 16.21
N ASP A 53 -6.29 8.68 15.40
CA ASP A 53 -6.27 7.58 14.43
C ASP A 53 -7.36 7.68 13.34
N GLU A 54 -8.03 8.83 13.24
CA GLU A 54 -9.02 9.09 12.19
C GLU A 54 -8.34 9.15 10.83
N PHE A 55 -9.03 8.59 9.82
CA PHE A 55 -8.52 8.49 8.44
C PHE A 55 -7.16 7.79 8.37
N ASN A 56 -6.93 6.76 9.19
CA ASN A 56 -5.78 5.87 9.08
C ASN A 56 -5.91 4.93 7.85
N LEU A 57 -6.03 5.56 6.68
CA LEU A 57 -6.25 4.95 5.38
C LEU A 57 -5.02 5.16 4.50
N VAL A 58 -4.81 4.23 3.57
CA VAL A 58 -3.85 4.37 2.48
C VAL A 58 -4.50 3.97 1.17
N THR A 59 -4.00 4.54 0.08
CA THR A 59 -4.24 4.04 -1.28
C THR A 59 -2.99 3.35 -1.78
N CYS A 60 -3.14 2.24 -2.51
CA CYS A 60 -2.05 1.49 -3.12
C CYS A 60 -2.25 1.41 -4.63
N SER A 61 -1.42 2.10 -5.41
CA SER A 61 -1.37 1.95 -6.86
C SER A 61 -0.19 1.05 -7.24
N THR A 62 -0.46 -0.01 -8.00
CA THR A 62 0.53 -1.04 -8.35
C THR A 62 0.92 -0.95 -9.82
N TYR A 63 2.22 -1.01 -10.07
CA TYR A 63 2.80 -0.96 -11.41
C TYR A 63 3.66 -2.18 -11.70
N ARG A 64 3.54 -2.70 -12.92
CA ARG A 64 4.44 -3.71 -13.49
C ARG A 64 5.07 -3.14 -14.74
N ASN A 65 6.40 -3.10 -14.79
CA ASN A 65 7.14 -2.55 -15.95
C ASN A 65 6.65 -1.15 -16.37
N GLY A 66 6.36 -0.29 -15.39
CA GLY A 66 5.86 1.08 -15.59
C GLY A 66 4.39 1.20 -16.01
N LYS A 67 3.64 0.09 -16.10
CA LYS A 67 2.20 0.10 -16.40
C LYS A 67 1.39 -0.19 -15.16
N ALA A 68 0.33 0.59 -14.93
CA ALA A 68 -0.61 0.32 -13.84
C ALA A 68 -1.31 -1.04 -14.05
N VAL A 69 -1.36 -1.86 -13.01
CA VAL A 69 -2.00 -3.18 -13.02
C VAL A 69 -3.05 -3.35 -11.93
N ASP A 70 -2.98 -2.56 -10.85
CA ASP A 70 -3.93 -2.61 -9.74
C ASP A 70 -4.02 -1.26 -9.02
N ASP A 71 -5.17 -1.01 -8.38
CA ASP A 71 -5.41 0.15 -7.52
C ASP A 71 -6.45 -0.20 -6.46
N THR A 72 -6.15 0.01 -5.18
CA THR A 72 -6.99 -0.47 -4.08
C THR A 72 -8.12 0.48 -3.70
N GLY A 73 -8.06 1.77 -4.08
CA GLY A 73 -8.79 2.81 -3.37
C GLY A 73 -8.37 2.90 -1.89
N ASP A 74 -9.21 3.48 -1.04
CA ASP A 74 -8.92 3.67 0.37
C ASP A 74 -8.99 2.34 1.14
N VAL A 75 -7.91 2.03 1.85
CA VAL A 75 -7.76 0.81 2.64
C VAL A 75 -7.27 1.16 4.03
N HIS A 76 -7.95 0.64 5.05
CA HIS A 76 -7.56 0.89 6.43
C HIS A 76 -6.29 0.10 6.80
N VAL A 77 -5.35 0.78 7.47
CA VAL A 77 -4.04 0.21 7.79
C VAL A 77 -4.11 -0.87 8.89
N THR A 78 -5.02 -0.75 9.86
CA THR A 78 -4.97 -1.51 11.12
C THR A 78 -6.05 -2.59 11.27
N ASP A 79 -7.06 -2.65 10.40
CA ASP A 79 -8.17 -3.60 10.49
C ASP A 79 -7.94 -4.91 9.69
N GLY A 80 -6.74 -5.08 9.13
CA GLY A 80 -6.36 -6.21 8.28
C GLY A 80 -6.84 -6.11 6.83
N SER A 81 -7.48 -5.01 6.42
CA SER A 81 -7.83 -4.78 5.01
C SER A 81 -6.58 -4.58 4.15
N LEU A 82 -5.60 -3.80 4.64
CA LEU A 82 -4.34 -3.59 3.93
C LEU A 82 -3.56 -4.89 3.71
N TYR A 83 -3.52 -5.76 4.72
CA TYR A 83 -2.88 -7.08 4.59
C TYR A 83 -3.51 -7.89 3.45
N ARG A 84 -4.85 -7.99 3.42
CA ARG A 84 -5.58 -8.75 2.40
C ARG A 84 -5.34 -8.22 0.99
N GLU A 85 -5.32 -6.90 0.83
CA GLU A 85 -5.02 -6.27 -0.46
C GLU A 85 -3.56 -6.53 -0.88
N LEU A 86 -2.60 -6.40 0.04
CA LEU A 86 -1.19 -6.68 -0.25
C LEU A 86 -0.96 -8.16 -0.57
N GLU A 87 -1.62 -9.09 0.12
CA GLU A 87 -1.55 -10.53 -0.17
C GLU A 87 -2.16 -10.85 -1.55
N ARG A 88 -3.33 -10.27 -1.86
CA ARG A 88 -3.97 -10.39 -3.18
C ARG A 88 -3.06 -9.92 -4.31
N ILE A 89 -2.47 -8.72 -4.14
CA ILE A 89 -1.52 -8.13 -5.10
C ILE A 89 -0.25 -8.98 -5.19
N TYR A 90 0.25 -9.49 -4.06
CA TYR A 90 1.44 -10.33 -4.00
C TYR A 90 1.30 -11.58 -4.88
N LEU A 91 0.11 -12.18 -4.89
CA LEU A 91 -0.29 -13.34 -5.69
C LEU A 91 -0.74 -13.00 -7.12
N ASN A 92 -0.60 -11.75 -7.57
CA ASN A 92 -1.02 -11.25 -8.88
C ASN A 92 -2.54 -11.35 -9.16
N ASP A 93 -3.40 -11.39 -8.14
CA ASP A 93 -4.84 -11.42 -8.37
C ASP A 93 -5.42 -10.01 -8.51
N PHE A 94 -5.25 -9.39 -9.68
CA PHE A 94 -5.70 -8.02 -9.96
C PHE A 94 -7.20 -7.88 -10.28
N ARG A 95 -8.00 -8.92 -10.03
CA ARG A 95 -9.45 -8.87 -10.26
C ARG A 95 -10.09 -8.22 -9.05
N LYS A 96 -10.64 -7.02 -9.21
CA LYS A 96 -11.49 -6.41 -8.17
C LYS A 96 -12.72 -7.31 -7.96
N SER A 97 -12.76 -8.04 -6.85
CA SER A 97 -13.99 -8.71 -6.44
C SER A 97 -14.97 -7.63 -5.99
N PHE A 98 -15.93 -7.30 -6.85
CA PHE A 98 -17.12 -6.58 -6.42
C PHE A 98 -17.85 -7.53 -5.45
N VAL A 99 -17.80 -7.23 -4.15
CA VAL A 99 -18.68 -7.83 -3.15
C VAL A 99 -19.82 -6.86 -2.92
#